data_AF-A0A6S7FDQ9-F1
#
_entry.id   AF-A0A6S7FDQ9-F1
#
_cell.length_a   1.000
_cell.length_b   1.000
_cell.length_c   1.000
_cell.angle_alpha   90.00
_cell.angle_beta   90.00
_cell.angle_gamma   90.00
#
_symmetry.space_group_name_H-M   'P 1'
#
loop_
_entity.id
_entity.type
_entity.pdbx_description
1 polymer ?
#
loop_
_entity_poly.entity_id
_entity_poly.type
_entity_poly.pdbx_seq_one_letter_code
_entity_poly.pdbx_strand_id
1 'polypeptide(L)'
;MIVSNHISHIDSVAFESLLSCFMNANKNRIPTFLRWILKYDEVKPDDAVPALVFPEGASTSGTSGLLKFSSWPFDTKNEPFVLALITVSRPYFVQIAPSVLGGNWWSDFLWLLFTPYSHFKIRFVQPPKREDELTNEEYSIIVQNFMATKLGISATKFDAKEKIEYAKRYFYERARERRERAAGMRITSNQPHTTVTQANSALDSRLESMATQVKDVLPQVPITVIRKNIKTTKCIDTTISNILEGKVSYTPELPGQKTQEKPEPKSNPSTSKVAANTFGRDSTERHLSFQERKKAFIEAARQRYIAKHNLNVM
;
A
#
# COMPACT_ATOMS: atom_id res chain seq x y z
N MET A 1 20.90 2.75 -28.88
CA MET A 1 20.00 2.88 -27.70
C MET A 1 19.19 4.18 -27.78
N ILE A 2 18.02 4.27 -27.13
CA ILE A 2 17.20 5.48 -27.04
C ILE A 2 17.15 5.92 -25.57
N VAL A 3 17.52 7.18 -25.32
CA VAL A 3 17.49 7.79 -23.98
C VAL A 3 16.42 8.88 -23.96
N SER A 4 15.48 8.81 -23.02
CA SER A 4 14.36 9.75 -22.95
C SER A 4 14.05 10.23 -21.55
N ASN A 5 13.42 11.40 -21.42
CA ASN A 5 12.83 11.85 -20.16
C ASN A 5 11.58 11.01 -19.82
N HIS A 6 11.18 10.99 -18.55
CA HIS A 6 10.07 10.16 -18.08
C HIS A 6 8.97 11.02 -17.44
N ILE A 7 7.79 11.07 -18.06
CA ILE A 7 6.61 11.84 -17.62
C ILE A 7 5.55 10.92 -17.02
N SER A 8 5.32 9.75 -17.61
CA SER A 8 4.24 8.85 -17.18
C SER A 8 4.61 7.38 -17.29
N HIS A 9 3.86 6.52 -16.61
CA HIS A 9 4.05 5.08 -16.73
C HIS A 9 3.70 4.50 -18.11
N ILE A 10 3.05 5.29 -18.97
CA ILE A 10 2.63 4.89 -20.32
C ILE A 10 3.65 5.33 -21.38
N ASP A 11 4.68 6.11 -21.01
CA ASP A 11 5.67 6.61 -21.97
C ASP A 11 6.32 5.46 -22.76
N SER A 12 6.60 4.33 -22.10
CA SER A 12 7.15 3.15 -22.79
C SER A 12 6.22 2.66 -23.90
N VAL A 13 4.91 2.56 -23.61
CA VAL A 13 3.90 2.16 -24.61
C VAL A 13 3.85 3.16 -25.76
N ALA A 14 3.95 4.47 -25.48
CA ALA A 14 3.99 5.49 -26.51
C ALA A 14 5.21 5.31 -27.43
N PHE A 15 6.40 5.08 -26.86
CA PHE A 15 7.61 4.79 -27.62
C PHE A 15 7.50 3.50 -28.44
N GLU A 16 7.08 2.42 -27.80
CA GLU A 16 6.98 1.09 -28.40
C GLU A 16 5.87 1.02 -29.48
N SER A 17 4.87 1.90 -29.41
CA SER A 17 3.85 2.04 -30.47
C SER A 17 4.34 2.78 -31.71
N LEU A 18 5.36 3.64 -31.55
CA LEU A 18 5.92 4.47 -32.63
C LEU A 18 7.21 3.89 -33.21
N LEU A 19 7.95 3.15 -32.39
CA LEU A 19 9.26 2.61 -32.71
C LEU A 19 9.26 1.14 -32.33
N SER A 20 9.92 0.31 -33.15
CA SER A 20 10.37 -1.00 -32.71
C SER A 20 11.53 -0.80 -31.73
N CYS A 21 11.24 -0.44 -30.47
CA CYS A 21 12.19 -0.36 -29.37
C CYS A 21 11.70 -1.21 -28.21
N PHE A 22 12.59 -1.53 -27.27
CA PHE A 22 12.26 -2.38 -26.13
C PHE A 22 12.70 -1.75 -24.81
N MET A 23 11.83 -1.75 -23.82
CA MET A 23 12.21 -1.44 -22.44
C MET A 23 12.34 -2.71 -21.61
N ASN A 24 13.46 -2.84 -20.88
CA ASN A 24 13.75 -4.02 -20.05
C ASN A 24 12.54 -4.42 -19.18
N ALA A 25 12.13 -5.69 -19.31
CA ALA A 25 10.94 -6.26 -18.67
C ALA A 25 10.88 -6.08 -17.15
N ASN A 26 12.04 -6.04 -16.47
CA ASN A 26 12.12 -5.83 -15.01
C ASN A 26 11.77 -4.40 -14.57
N LYS A 27 11.90 -3.43 -15.48
CA LYS A 27 11.50 -2.03 -15.26
C LYS A 27 10.14 -1.71 -15.87
N ASN A 28 9.65 -2.58 -16.76
CA ASN A 28 8.38 -2.40 -17.44
C ASN A 28 7.21 -2.77 -16.52
N ARG A 29 6.43 -1.76 -16.14
CA ARG A 29 5.30 -1.88 -15.20
C ARG A 29 3.99 -2.33 -15.85
N ILE A 30 4.01 -2.69 -17.14
CA ILE A 30 2.81 -3.16 -17.87
C ILE A 30 2.33 -4.49 -17.26
N PRO A 31 1.04 -4.62 -16.89
CA PRO A 31 0.44 -5.87 -16.43
C PRO A 31 0.55 -7.02 -17.45
N THR A 32 0.72 -8.25 -16.96
CA THR A 32 0.96 -9.44 -17.80
C THR A 32 -0.15 -9.71 -18.81
N PHE A 33 -1.42 -9.56 -18.43
CA PHE A 33 -2.54 -9.80 -19.35
C PHE A 33 -2.59 -8.74 -20.48
N LEU A 34 -2.15 -7.51 -20.22
CA LEU A 34 -2.04 -6.46 -21.24
C LEU A 34 -0.89 -6.72 -22.19
N ARG A 35 0.23 -7.26 -21.69
CA ARG A 35 1.29 -7.75 -22.59
C ARG A 35 0.74 -8.79 -23.57
N TRP A 36 -0.07 -9.73 -23.07
CA TRP A 36 -0.73 -10.72 -23.92
C TRP A 36 -1.71 -10.09 -24.92
N ILE A 37 -2.60 -9.18 -24.48
CA ILE A 37 -3.57 -8.50 -25.36
C ILE A 37 -2.86 -7.69 -26.44
N LEU A 38 -1.82 -6.94 -26.06
CA LEU A 38 -1.06 -6.07 -26.96
C LEU A 38 -0.03 -6.86 -27.80
N LYS A 39 0.02 -8.20 -27.67
CA LYS A 39 1.04 -9.06 -28.29
C LYS A 39 2.46 -8.51 -28.09
N TYR A 40 2.76 -8.11 -26.86
CA TYR A 40 4.13 -7.86 -26.45
C TYR A 40 4.87 -9.18 -26.44
N ASP A 41 5.59 -9.46 -27.52
CA ASP A 41 6.65 -10.45 -27.48
C ASP A 41 7.80 -9.88 -26.65
N GLU A 42 8.28 -10.67 -25.69
CA GLU A 42 9.50 -10.31 -24.96
C GLU A 42 10.65 -10.31 -25.96
N VAL A 43 11.03 -9.11 -26.41
CA VAL A 43 12.19 -8.91 -27.28
C VAL A 43 13.39 -9.46 -26.53
N LYS A 44 14.03 -10.47 -27.12
CA LYS A 44 15.20 -11.08 -26.50
C LYS A 44 16.36 -10.09 -26.62
N PRO A 45 17.29 -10.06 -25.65
CA PRO A 45 18.42 -9.13 -25.68
C PRO A 45 19.33 -9.27 -26.92
N ASP A 46 19.21 -10.36 -27.69
CA ASP A 46 19.93 -10.59 -28.95
C ASP A 46 19.23 -10.01 -30.20
N ASP A 47 17.99 -9.54 -30.09
CA ASP A 47 17.29 -8.92 -31.21
C ASP A 47 17.89 -7.53 -31.49
N ALA A 48 18.01 -7.15 -32.77
CA ALA A 48 18.58 -5.88 -33.23
C ALA A 48 17.66 -4.66 -32.97
N VAL A 49 17.02 -4.62 -31.79
CA VAL A 49 16.02 -3.65 -31.38
C VAL A 49 16.67 -2.68 -30.37
N PRO A 50 16.59 -1.36 -30.58
CA PRO A 50 17.18 -0.39 -29.66
C PRO A 50 16.50 -0.44 -28.28
N ALA A 51 17.32 -0.51 -27.23
CA ALA A 51 16.84 -0.39 -25.86
C ALA A 51 16.32 1.03 -25.55
N LEU A 52 15.17 1.14 -24.88
CA LEU A 52 14.62 2.40 -24.35
C LEU A 52 15.01 2.56 -22.87
N VAL A 53 15.61 3.71 -22.54
CA VAL A 53 16.12 4.01 -21.21
C VAL A 53 15.64 5.37 -20.71
N PHE A 54 15.17 5.38 -19.46
CA PHE A 54 14.81 6.58 -18.71
C PHE A 54 15.86 6.84 -17.61
N PRO A 55 16.86 7.72 -17.84
CA PRO A 55 17.96 7.97 -16.91
C PRO A 55 17.52 8.65 -15.61
N GLU A 56 16.34 9.28 -15.60
CA GLU A 56 15.70 9.88 -14.41
C GLU A 56 15.29 8.86 -13.36
N GLY A 57 15.11 7.59 -13.73
CA GLY A 57 14.73 6.50 -12.83
C GLY A 57 13.29 6.56 -12.26
N ALA A 58 12.64 7.72 -12.28
CA ALA A 58 11.25 7.93 -11.89
C ALA A 58 10.61 8.99 -12.78
N SER A 59 9.28 8.94 -12.93
CA SER A 59 8.56 9.93 -13.74
C SER A 59 8.63 11.32 -13.11
N THR A 60 8.38 12.39 -13.85
CA THR A 60 8.23 13.76 -13.36
C THR A 60 6.97 14.39 -13.95
N SER A 61 6.61 15.60 -13.52
CA SER A 61 5.47 16.30 -14.13
C SER A 61 5.72 16.72 -15.58
N GLY A 62 6.98 16.73 -16.02
CA GLY A 62 7.39 17.23 -17.34
C GLY A 62 7.29 18.76 -17.50
N THR A 63 6.96 19.50 -16.43
CA THR A 63 6.69 20.95 -16.48
C THR A 63 7.66 21.82 -15.69
N SER A 64 8.18 21.31 -14.56
CA SER A 64 8.93 22.15 -13.61
C SER A 64 10.40 21.78 -13.59
N GLY A 65 10.71 20.49 -13.61
CA GLY A 65 12.10 20.07 -13.62
C GLY A 65 12.30 18.61 -13.96
N LEU A 66 13.52 18.33 -14.39
CA LEU A 66 14.03 17.03 -14.79
C LEU A 66 14.85 16.45 -13.64
N LEU A 67 14.62 15.20 -13.24
CA LEU A 67 15.41 14.58 -12.17
C LEU A 67 16.87 14.41 -12.58
N LYS A 68 17.74 14.28 -11.58
CA LYS A 68 19.15 13.95 -11.79
C LYS A 68 19.27 12.63 -12.57
N PHE A 69 20.10 12.63 -13.59
CA PHE A 69 20.33 11.45 -14.40
C PHE A 69 21.32 10.49 -13.73
N SER A 70 21.03 9.19 -13.82
CA SER A 70 22.03 8.15 -13.55
C SER A 70 23.09 8.11 -14.66
N SER A 71 24.35 7.83 -14.32
CA SER A 71 25.48 7.83 -15.28
C SER A 71 25.56 6.58 -16.18
N TRP A 72 25.02 5.44 -15.74
CA TRP A 72 25.14 4.16 -16.47
C TRP A 72 24.66 4.15 -17.93
N PRO A 73 23.60 4.88 -18.36
CA PRO A 73 23.21 4.92 -19.78
C PRO A 73 24.24 5.61 -20.66
N PHE A 74 25.12 6.41 -20.06
CA PHE A 74 26.09 7.22 -20.76
C PHE A 74 27.51 6.62 -20.69
N ASP A 75 27.63 5.33 -20.36
CA ASP A 75 28.88 4.59 -20.54
C ASP A 75 29.23 4.54 -22.04
N THR A 76 30.51 4.70 -22.37
CA THR A 76 31.04 4.69 -23.75
C THR A 76 30.65 3.42 -24.51
N LYS A 77 30.44 2.31 -23.80
CA LYS A 77 29.96 1.03 -24.38
C LYS A 77 28.56 1.11 -24.99
N ASN A 78 27.75 2.08 -24.56
CA ASN A 78 26.36 2.24 -25.00
C ASN A 78 26.22 3.22 -26.18
N GLU A 79 27.33 3.75 -26.70
CA GLU A 79 27.34 4.57 -27.91
C GLU A 79 27.28 3.69 -29.17
N PRO A 80 26.50 4.06 -30.20
CA PRO A 80 25.71 5.29 -30.31
C PRO A 80 24.32 5.20 -29.64
N PHE A 81 23.88 6.33 -29.08
CA PHE A 81 22.52 6.50 -28.58
C PHE A 81 21.88 7.79 -29.12
N VAL A 82 20.55 7.82 -29.12
CA VAL A 82 19.75 8.97 -29.57
C VAL A 82 18.94 9.51 -28.38
N LEU A 83 18.83 10.83 -28.27
CA LEU A 83 17.97 11.46 -27.27
C LEU A 83 16.55 11.63 -27.83
N ALA A 84 15.55 11.23 -27.06
CA ALA A 84 14.15 11.45 -27.37
C ALA A 84 13.50 12.30 -26.28
N LEU A 85 12.98 13.47 -26.66
CA LEU A 85 12.25 14.37 -25.76
C LEU A 85 10.77 14.09 -25.89
N ILE A 86 10.16 13.52 -24.85
CA ILE A 86 8.72 13.28 -24.79
C ILE A 86 8.02 14.41 -24.05
N THR A 87 6.90 14.86 -24.60
CA THR A 87 5.98 15.83 -23.99
C THR A 87 4.56 15.34 -24.15
N VAL A 88 3.72 15.52 -23.12
CA VAL A 88 2.33 15.08 -23.12
C VAL A 88 1.43 16.30 -22.95
N SER A 89 0.51 16.49 -23.88
CA SER A 89 -0.53 17.52 -23.77
C SER A 89 -1.93 16.90 -23.84
N ARG A 90 -2.82 17.45 -23.04
CA ARG A 90 -4.25 17.08 -22.98
C ARG A 90 -5.09 18.32 -23.29
N PRO A 91 -6.36 18.17 -23.71
CA PRO A 91 -7.24 19.30 -23.97
C PRO A 91 -7.36 20.22 -22.75
N TYR A 92 -7.49 21.52 -22.99
CA TYR A 92 -7.53 22.55 -21.95
C TYR A 92 -8.67 22.36 -20.93
N PHE A 93 -9.77 21.72 -21.33
CA PHE A 93 -10.91 21.43 -20.46
C PHE A 93 -10.69 20.21 -19.55
N VAL A 94 -9.59 19.46 -19.74
CA VAL A 94 -9.22 18.31 -18.91
C VAL A 94 -8.00 18.65 -18.06
N GLN A 95 -8.24 19.13 -16.84
CA GLN A 95 -7.19 19.50 -15.87
C GLN A 95 -6.61 18.28 -15.13
N ILE A 96 -6.24 17.24 -15.88
CA ILE A 96 -5.75 15.98 -15.31
C ILE A 96 -4.30 15.80 -15.73
N ALA A 97 -3.40 15.76 -14.75
CA ALA A 97 -1.98 15.53 -14.99
C ALA A 97 -1.74 14.15 -15.65
N PRO A 98 -0.73 14.02 -16.55
CA PRO A 98 -0.38 12.74 -17.18
C PRO A 98 -0.07 11.63 -16.17
N SER A 99 0.62 11.98 -15.10
CA SER A 99 0.91 11.10 -13.97
C SER A 99 0.85 11.90 -12.68
N VAL A 100 0.44 11.26 -11.59
CA VAL A 100 0.34 11.88 -10.26
C VAL A 100 1.39 11.29 -9.32
N LEU A 101 1.81 12.07 -8.33
CA LEU A 101 2.70 11.56 -7.29
C LEU A 101 2.04 10.33 -6.63
N GLY A 102 2.79 9.23 -6.50
CA GLY A 102 2.27 7.97 -5.95
C GLY A 102 1.28 7.21 -6.86
N GLY A 103 1.05 7.68 -8.09
CA GLY A 103 0.28 6.97 -9.09
C GLY A 103 0.92 5.62 -9.44
N ASN A 104 0.08 4.66 -9.78
CA ASN A 104 0.50 3.39 -10.36
C ASN A 104 0.21 3.37 -11.87
N TRP A 105 0.73 2.37 -12.57
CA TRP A 105 0.54 2.21 -14.01
C TRP A 105 -0.94 2.23 -14.41
N TRP A 106 -1.81 1.58 -13.63
CA TRP A 106 -3.25 1.52 -13.87
C TRP A 106 -3.95 2.86 -13.74
N SER A 107 -3.57 3.67 -12.75
CA SER A 107 -4.09 5.03 -12.60
C SER A 107 -3.83 5.84 -13.87
N ASP A 108 -2.59 5.83 -14.35
CA ASP A 108 -2.23 6.55 -15.57
C ASP A 108 -3.02 6.00 -16.77
N PHE A 109 -3.17 4.67 -16.89
CA PHE A 109 -3.90 4.02 -17.98
C PHE A 109 -5.39 4.34 -17.98
N LEU A 110 -6.04 4.28 -16.81
CA LEU A 110 -7.44 4.65 -16.67
C LEU A 110 -7.64 6.12 -17.03
N TRP A 111 -6.76 7.02 -16.55
CA TRP A 111 -6.84 8.42 -16.92
C TRP A 111 -6.63 8.64 -18.42
N LEU A 112 -5.75 7.87 -19.07
CA LEU A 112 -5.61 7.89 -20.52
C LEU A 112 -6.93 7.52 -21.22
N LEU A 113 -7.61 6.46 -20.77
CA LEU A 113 -8.88 5.99 -21.35
C LEU A 113 -10.04 6.97 -21.13
N PHE A 114 -10.10 7.60 -19.95
CA PHE A 114 -11.15 8.57 -19.60
C PHE A 114 -10.88 9.98 -20.11
N THR A 115 -9.67 10.27 -20.62
CA THR A 115 -9.41 11.50 -21.37
C THR A 115 -9.84 11.32 -22.83
N PRO A 116 -10.49 12.32 -23.46
CA PRO A 116 -10.98 12.18 -24.84
C PRO A 116 -9.85 11.93 -25.84
N TYR A 117 -8.68 12.54 -25.62
CA TYR A 117 -7.41 12.16 -26.26
C TYR A 117 -6.24 12.71 -25.45
N SER A 118 -5.08 12.07 -25.56
CA SER A 118 -3.80 12.56 -25.03
C SER A 118 -2.79 12.61 -26.18
N HIS A 119 -2.18 13.77 -26.42
CA HIS A 119 -1.21 13.97 -27.48
C HIS A 119 0.21 13.79 -26.93
N PHE A 120 0.85 12.71 -27.36
CA PHE A 120 2.25 12.43 -27.08
C PHE A 120 3.11 12.97 -28.22
N LYS A 121 3.93 13.98 -27.93
CA LYS A 121 4.88 14.56 -28.88
C LYS A 121 6.29 14.14 -28.51
N ILE A 122 6.90 13.33 -29.39
CA ILE A 122 8.26 12.83 -29.25
C ILE A 122 9.16 13.56 -30.25
N ARG A 123 10.25 14.17 -29.77
CA ARG A 123 11.25 14.85 -30.61
C ARG A 123 12.61 14.19 -30.46
N PHE A 124 13.18 13.70 -31.56
CA PHE A 124 14.54 13.15 -31.56
C PHE A 124 15.57 14.25 -31.70
N VAL A 125 16.63 14.17 -30.89
CA VAL A 125 17.71 15.13 -30.85
C VAL A 125 19.03 14.38 -30.78
N GLN A 126 20.05 14.90 -31.47
CA GLN A 126 21.40 14.36 -31.37
C GLN A 126 21.98 14.69 -29.99
N PRO A 127 22.66 13.74 -29.32
CA PRO A 127 23.34 14.02 -28.07
C PRO A 127 24.47 15.05 -28.28
N PRO A 128 24.79 15.87 -27.27
CA PRO A 128 25.99 16.70 -27.31
C PRO A 128 27.22 15.82 -27.50
N LYS A 129 28.23 16.29 -28.22
CA LYS A 129 29.47 15.52 -28.40
C LYS A 129 30.12 15.28 -27.04
N ARG A 130 30.56 14.05 -26.81
CA ARG A 130 31.35 13.68 -25.64
C ARG A 130 32.80 14.12 -25.86
N GLU A 131 33.37 14.82 -24.89
CA GLU A 131 34.81 15.10 -24.84
C GLU A 131 35.55 13.92 -24.21
N ASP A 132 36.73 13.58 -24.73
CA ASP A 132 37.44 12.33 -24.40
C ASP A 132 37.87 12.21 -22.93
N GLU A 133 38.02 13.34 -22.23
CA GLU A 133 38.44 13.39 -20.82
C GLU A 133 37.27 13.33 -19.82
N LEU A 134 36.03 13.34 -20.31
CA LEU A 134 34.86 13.54 -19.46
C LEU A 134 34.38 12.25 -18.80
N THR A 135 34.15 12.31 -17.48
CA THR A 135 33.60 11.17 -16.72
C THR A 135 32.14 10.90 -17.11
N ASN A 136 31.68 9.66 -16.97
CA ASN A 136 30.28 9.27 -17.27
C ASN A 136 29.26 10.11 -16.46
N GLU A 137 29.59 10.46 -15.22
CA GLU A 137 28.77 11.30 -14.34
C GLU A 137 28.71 12.75 -14.81
N GLU A 138 29.82 13.30 -15.27
CA GLU A 138 29.88 14.67 -15.77
C GLU A 138 29.12 14.78 -17.09
N TYR A 139 29.31 13.79 -17.97
CA TYR A 139 28.58 13.71 -19.23
C TYR A 139 27.07 13.55 -19.01
N SER A 140 26.63 12.78 -18.01
CA SER A 140 25.20 12.66 -17.69
C SER A 140 24.58 13.99 -17.26
N ILE A 141 25.33 14.83 -16.54
CA ILE A 141 24.90 16.18 -16.14
C ILE A 141 24.79 17.08 -17.37
N ILE A 142 25.76 17.02 -18.30
CA ILE A 142 25.70 17.78 -19.56
C ILE A 142 24.45 17.38 -20.37
N VAL A 143 24.21 16.09 -20.53
CA VAL A 143 23.04 15.58 -21.26
C VAL A 143 21.73 15.97 -20.56
N GLN A 144 21.68 15.88 -19.23
CA GLN A 144 20.52 16.32 -18.44
C GLN A 144 20.20 17.80 -18.68
N ASN A 145 21.22 18.67 -18.58
CA ASN A 145 21.07 20.11 -18.81
C ASN A 145 20.62 20.39 -20.25
N PHE A 146 21.23 19.71 -21.22
CA PHE A 146 20.86 19.84 -22.63
C PHE A 146 19.38 19.47 -22.88
N MET A 147 18.93 18.34 -22.33
CA MET A 147 17.52 17.92 -22.44
C MET A 147 16.58 18.90 -21.73
N ALA A 148 16.95 19.36 -20.54
CA ALA A 148 16.16 20.32 -19.76
C ALA A 148 15.99 21.64 -20.52
N THR A 149 17.06 22.19 -21.11
CA THR A 149 17.01 23.39 -21.95
C THR A 149 16.11 23.19 -23.17
N LYS A 150 16.19 22.04 -23.85
CA LYS A 150 15.35 21.75 -25.03
C LYS A 150 13.87 21.53 -24.68
N LEU A 151 13.58 21.08 -23.46
CA LEU A 151 12.22 20.94 -22.91
C LEU A 151 11.69 22.26 -22.34
N GLY A 152 12.55 23.23 -22.03
CA GLY A 152 12.16 24.48 -21.37
C GLY A 152 11.91 24.32 -19.87
N ILE A 153 12.56 23.34 -19.23
CA ILE A 153 12.44 23.04 -17.79
C ILE A 153 13.81 23.12 -17.10
N SER A 154 13.84 23.09 -15.77
CA SER A 154 15.10 23.13 -15.01
C SER A 154 15.66 21.74 -14.74
N ALA A 155 16.97 21.55 -14.90
CA ALA A 155 17.66 20.36 -14.42
C ALA A 155 17.76 20.42 -12.89
N THR A 156 17.25 19.39 -12.20
CA THR A 156 17.24 19.34 -10.74
C THR A 156 18.41 18.50 -10.22
N LYS A 157 18.77 18.74 -8.96
CA LYS A 157 19.80 17.97 -8.25
C LYS A 157 19.24 16.70 -7.59
N PHE A 158 17.91 16.55 -7.59
CA PHE A 158 17.23 15.49 -6.87
C PHE A 158 17.22 14.18 -7.64
N ASP A 159 17.47 13.07 -6.96
CA ASP A 159 17.46 11.74 -7.54
C ASP A 159 16.08 11.06 -7.42
N ALA A 160 15.87 9.99 -8.20
CA ALA A 160 14.67 9.15 -8.15
C ALA A 160 14.39 8.63 -6.74
N LYS A 161 15.44 8.26 -6.00
CA LYS A 161 15.33 7.72 -4.64
C LYS A 161 14.77 8.77 -3.66
N GLU A 162 15.29 9.99 -3.74
CA GLU A 162 14.82 11.11 -2.92
C GLU A 162 13.37 11.45 -3.24
N LYS A 163 12.97 11.42 -4.51
CA LYS A 163 11.57 11.58 -4.91
C LYS A 163 10.67 10.51 -4.25
N ILE A 164 11.09 9.24 -4.24
CA ILE A 164 10.31 8.16 -3.64
C ILE A 164 10.16 8.35 -2.13
N GLU A 165 11.24 8.73 -1.44
CA GLU A 165 11.21 9.02 -0.01
C GLU A 165 10.29 10.21 0.30
N TYR A 166 10.43 11.30 -0.45
CA TYR A 166 9.56 12.47 -0.33
C TYR A 166 8.09 12.11 -0.52
N ALA A 167 7.77 11.29 -1.53
CA ALA A 167 6.40 10.83 -1.75
C ALA A 167 5.85 10.07 -0.54
N LYS A 168 6.63 9.15 0.04
CA LYS A 168 6.24 8.40 1.24
C LYS A 168 5.94 9.34 2.42
N ARG A 169 6.84 10.30 2.66
CA ARG A 169 6.70 11.29 3.73
C ARG A 169 5.45 12.14 3.52
N TYR A 170 5.26 12.67 2.32
CA TYR A 170 4.09 13.48 1.96
C TYR A 170 2.77 12.74 2.20
N PHE A 171 2.67 11.48 1.78
CA PHE A 171 1.45 10.69 2.02
C PHE A 171 1.21 10.38 3.50
N TYR A 172 2.28 10.11 4.26
CA TYR A 172 2.19 9.88 5.70
C TYR A 172 1.67 11.13 6.43
N GLU A 173 2.26 12.30 6.15
CA GLU A 173 1.84 13.59 6.72
C GLU A 173 0.39 13.90 6.35
N ARG A 174 0.02 13.76 5.07
CA ARG A 174 -1.36 13.99 4.62
C ARG A 174 -2.37 13.04 5.27
N ALA A 175 -2.00 11.78 5.49
CA ALA A 175 -2.85 10.81 6.18
C ALA A 175 -3.00 11.15 7.68
N ARG A 176 -1.91 11.60 8.32
CA ARG A 176 -1.92 12.06 9.70
C ARG A 176 -2.84 13.27 9.88
N GLU A 177 -2.69 14.30 9.04
CA GLU A 177 -3.56 15.47 9.11
C GLU A 177 -5.04 15.13 8.90
N ARG A 178 -5.36 14.19 8.00
CA ARG A 178 -6.74 13.74 7.80
C ARG A 178 -7.31 13.09 9.06
N ARG A 179 -6.51 12.29 9.77
CA ARG A 179 -6.91 11.67 11.05
C ARG A 179 -7.10 12.72 12.13
N GLU A 180 -6.19 13.68 12.23
CA GLU A 180 -6.27 14.78 13.20
C GLU A 180 -7.50 15.67 12.95
N ARG A 181 -7.78 16.04 11.68
CA ARG A 181 -9.01 16.78 11.32
C ARG A 181 -10.28 15.99 11.64
N ALA A 182 -10.31 14.69 11.35
CA ALA A 182 -11.45 13.84 11.67
C ALA A 182 -11.66 13.68 13.20
N ALA A 183 -10.57 13.66 13.98
CA ALA A 183 -10.64 13.65 15.44
C ALA A 183 -11.09 15.01 16.02
N GLY A 184 -10.61 16.13 15.46
CA GLY A 184 -11.02 17.48 15.87
C GLY A 184 -12.49 17.78 15.56
N MET A 185 -13.01 17.28 14.42
CA MET A 185 -14.42 17.42 14.04
C MET A 185 -15.38 16.64 14.96
N ARG A 186 -14.90 15.58 15.62
CA ARG A 186 -15.68 14.84 16.63
C ARG A 186 -15.91 15.61 17.93
N ILE A 187 -15.17 16.69 18.18
CA ILE A 187 -15.31 17.49 19.41
C ILE A 187 -16.35 18.61 19.23
N THR A 188 -16.65 19.05 18.01
CA THR A 188 -17.56 20.19 17.75
C THR A 188 -18.96 19.82 17.26
N SER A 189 -19.21 18.54 16.93
CA SER A 189 -20.49 18.04 16.42
C SER A 189 -21.28 17.29 17.50
N ASN A 190 -21.87 18.02 18.44
CA ASN A 190 -23.04 17.56 19.19
C ASN A 190 -24.31 17.82 18.33
N GLN A 191 -24.48 17.08 17.24
CA GLN A 191 -25.76 16.93 16.55
C GLN A 191 -25.89 15.48 16.03
N PRO A 192 -26.86 14.69 16.52
CA PRO A 192 -26.97 13.28 16.16
C PRO A 192 -27.83 13.13 14.91
N HIS A 193 -27.19 13.18 13.74
CA HIS A 193 -27.76 12.61 12.53
C HIS A 193 -26.69 11.84 11.77
N THR A 194 -26.53 10.54 12.05
CA THR A 194 -26.33 9.48 11.04
C THR A 194 -26.14 8.08 11.63
N THR A 195 -26.82 7.13 10.99
CA THR A 195 -26.46 5.71 10.84
C THR A 195 -26.36 4.82 12.08
N VAL A 196 -27.49 4.13 12.32
CA VAL A 196 -27.81 3.19 13.42
C VAL A 196 -26.86 2.00 13.56
N THR A 197 -25.98 1.71 12.59
CA THR A 197 -25.22 0.45 12.58
C THR A 197 -23.89 0.49 13.35
N GLN A 198 -23.26 1.66 13.57
CA GLN A 198 -21.99 1.77 14.33
C GLN A 198 -22.15 2.17 15.80
N ALA A 199 -23.28 2.76 16.18
CA ALA A 199 -23.55 3.13 17.58
C ALA A 199 -23.82 1.90 18.46
N ASN A 200 -24.45 0.86 17.89
CA ASN A 200 -24.80 -0.35 18.63
C ASN A 200 -23.56 -1.14 19.06
N SER A 201 -22.52 -1.25 18.21
CA SER A 201 -21.29 -1.97 18.57
C SER A 201 -20.48 -1.30 19.68
N ALA A 202 -20.53 0.04 19.76
CA ALA A 202 -19.85 0.80 20.81
C ALA A 202 -20.64 0.83 22.13
N LEU A 203 -21.98 0.79 22.06
CA LEU A 203 -22.83 0.60 23.24
C LEU A 203 -22.71 -0.81 23.78
N ASP A 204 -22.71 -1.82 22.92
CA ASP A 204 -22.56 -3.22 23.33
C ASP A 204 -21.21 -3.48 23.99
N SER A 205 -20.11 -2.90 23.47
CA SER A 205 -18.79 -3.03 24.11
C SER A 205 -18.72 -2.37 25.49
N ARG A 206 -19.43 -1.24 25.68
CA ARG A 206 -19.53 -0.56 26.99
C ARG A 206 -20.37 -1.36 27.99
N LEU A 207 -21.50 -1.91 27.55
CA LEU A 207 -22.36 -2.76 28.41
C LEU A 207 -21.65 -4.06 28.82
N GLU A 208 -20.84 -4.64 27.93
CA GLU A 208 -20.01 -5.80 28.25
C GLU A 208 -18.94 -5.47 29.31
N SER A 209 -18.27 -4.33 29.20
CA SER A 209 -17.30 -3.89 30.22
C SER A 209 -17.96 -3.66 31.58
N MET A 210 -19.16 -3.08 31.62
CA MET A 210 -19.93 -2.92 32.86
C MET A 210 -20.33 -4.29 33.44
N ALA A 211 -20.67 -5.26 32.60
CA ALA A 211 -21.02 -6.61 33.05
C ALA A 211 -19.82 -7.35 33.66
N THR A 212 -18.62 -7.18 33.10
CA THR A 212 -17.40 -7.73 33.69
C THR A 212 -17.13 -7.10 35.06
N GLN A 213 -17.26 -5.77 35.20
CA GLN A 213 -17.05 -5.09 36.49
C GLN A 213 -18.03 -5.55 37.57
N VAL A 214 -19.31 -5.76 37.23
CA VAL A 214 -20.29 -6.32 38.18
C VAL A 214 -19.97 -7.78 38.54
N LYS A 215 -19.45 -8.58 37.59
CA LYS A 215 -19.04 -9.97 37.84
C LYS A 215 -17.82 -10.06 38.76
N ASP A 216 -16.91 -9.10 38.71
CA ASP A 216 -15.75 -9.04 39.60
C ASP A 216 -16.17 -8.78 41.07
N VAL A 217 -17.21 -7.96 41.29
CA VAL A 217 -17.72 -7.67 42.64
C VAL A 217 -18.75 -8.69 43.15
N LEU A 218 -19.45 -9.39 42.25
CA LEU A 218 -20.43 -10.43 42.58
C LEU A 218 -20.14 -11.73 41.80
N PRO A 219 -19.04 -12.45 42.14
CA PRO A 219 -18.56 -13.60 41.37
C PRO A 219 -19.56 -14.78 41.33
N GLN A 220 -20.41 -14.91 42.34
CA GLN A 220 -21.44 -15.95 42.45
C GLN A 220 -22.63 -15.76 41.49
N VAL A 221 -22.74 -14.61 40.81
CA VAL A 221 -23.87 -14.30 39.94
C VAL A 221 -23.52 -14.62 38.49
N PRO A 222 -24.33 -15.40 37.74
CA PRO A 222 -24.06 -15.69 36.33
C PRO A 222 -23.94 -14.42 35.48
N ILE A 223 -22.92 -14.37 34.60
CA ILE A 223 -22.67 -13.19 33.72
C ILE A 223 -23.86 -12.91 32.78
N THR A 224 -24.62 -13.96 32.42
CA THR A 224 -25.82 -13.86 31.58
C THR A 224 -26.94 -13.05 32.24
N VAL A 225 -27.10 -13.22 33.56
CA VAL A 225 -28.07 -12.48 34.37
C VAL A 225 -27.64 -11.02 34.53
N ILE A 226 -26.35 -10.79 34.79
CA ILE A 226 -25.75 -9.46 34.88
C ILE A 226 -25.96 -8.69 33.56
N ARG A 227 -25.61 -9.30 32.41
CA ARG A 227 -25.81 -8.71 31.07
C ARG A 227 -27.27 -8.32 30.82
N LYS A 228 -28.20 -9.21 31.17
CA LYS A 228 -29.64 -8.97 31.00
C LYS A 228 -30.11 -7.77 31.83
N ASN A 229 -29.66 -7.66 33.08
CA ASN A 229 -30.05 -6.56 33.94
C ASN A 229 -29.38 -5.23 33.54
N ILE A 230 -28.09 -5.25 33.17
CA ILE A 230 -27.32 -4.08 32.70
C ILE A 230 -27.88 -3.48 31.41
N LYS A 231 -28.41 -4.31 30.50
CA LYS A 231 -29.09 -3.81 29.30
C LYS A 231 -30.30 -2.91 29.65
N THR A 232 -30.95 -3.17 30.79
CA THR A 232 -32.11 -2.42 31.27
C THR A 232 -31.70 -1.23 32.14
N THR A 233 -30.80 -1.44 33.11
CA THR A 233 -30.41 -0.41 34.09
C THR A 233 -29.39 0.58 33.55
N LYS A 234 -28.52 0.15 32.61
CA LYS A 234 -27.38 0.91 32.07
C LYS A 234 -26.47 1.53 33.15
N CYS A 235 -26.47 0.96 34.35
CA CYS A 235 -25.75 1.45 35.52
C CYS A 235 -25.25 0.27 36.36
N ILE A 236 -23.98 0.32 36.78
CA ILE A 236 -23.32 -0.72 37.57
C ILE A 236 -23.94 -0.80 38.97
N ASP A 237 -24.02 0.33 39.67
CA ASP A 237 -24.47 0.39 41.06
C ASP A 237 -25.92 -0.05 41.20
N THR A 238 -26.80 0.39 40.30
CA THR A 238 -28.21 -0.05 40.29
C THR A 238 -28.34 -1.54 39.98
N THR A 239 -27.47 -2.09 39.15
CA THR A 239 -27.44 -3.54 38.86
C THR A 239 -27.03 -4.33 40.10
N ILE A 240 -26.00 -3.87 40.82
CA ILE A 240 -25.54 -4.48 42.07
C ILE A 240 -26.66 -4.44 43.11
N SER A 241 -27.28 -3.27 43.33
CA SER A 241 -28.40 -3.12 44.25
C SER A 241 -29.56 -4.06 43.89
N ASN A 242 -29.96 -4.13 42.62
CA ASN A 242 -31.06 -5.02 42.20
C ASN A 242 -30.75 -6.51 42.44
N ILE A 243 -29.49 -6.92 42.31
CA ILE A 243 -29.08 -8.30 42.57
C ILE A 243 -29.06 -8.58 44.08
N LEU A 244 -28.54 -7.66 44.89
CA LEU A 244 -28.47 -7.81 46.35
C LEU A 244 -29.85 -7.71 47.02
N GLU A 245 -30.74 -6.87 46.48
CA GLU A 245 -32.13 -6.71 46.93
C GLU A 245 -33.05 -7.86 46.46
N GLY A 246 -32.53 -8.83 45.70
CA GLY A 246 -33.30 -9.99 45.24
C GLY A 246 -34.32 -9.69 44.13
N LYS A 247 -34.27 -8.50 43.53
CA LYS A 247 -35.13 -8.11 42.38
C LYS A 247 -34.78 -8.89 41.11
N VAL A 248 -33.60 -9.53 41.08
CA VAL A 248 -33.14 -10.40 40.00
C VAL A 248 -32.96 -11.80 40.54
N SER A 249 -33.83 -12.73 40.13
CA SER A 249 -33.70 -14.14 40.49
C SER A 249 -32.57 -14.78 39.67
N TYR A 250 -31.65 -15.46 40.36
CA TYR A 250 -30.58 -16.23 39.74
C TYR A 250 -30.24 -17.45 40.59
N THR A 251 -29.67 -18.48 39.96
CA THR A 251 -29.06 -19.62 40.66
C THR A 251 -27.58 -19.32 40.85
N PRO A 252 -27.05 -19.27 42.09
CA PRO A 252 -25.64 -18.96 42.33
C PRO A 252 -24.69 -19.98 41.71
N GLU A 253 -23.64 -19.50 41.05
CA GLU A 253 -22.51 -20.31 40.58
C GLU A 253 -21.52 -20.49 41.75
N LEU A 254 -21.32 -21.72 42.21
CA LEU A 254 -20.26 -22.04 43.19
C LEU A 254 -18.88 -21.91 42.52
N PRO A 255 -17.84 -21.44 43.23
CA PRO A 255 -16.50 -21.32 42.68
C PRO A 255 -15.91 -22.71 42.43
N GLY A 256 -15.99 -23.20 41.19
CA GLY A 256 -15.40 -24.47 40.77
C GLY A 256 -16.06 -25.20 39.60
N GLN A 257 -17.29 -24.85 39.20
CA GLN A 257 -17.95 -25.52 38.06
C GLN A 257 -17.81 -24.70 36.77
N LYS A 258 -16.84 -25.08 35.93
CA LYS A 258 -16.91 -24.83 34.49
C LYS A 258 -18.02 -25.72 33.94
N THR A 259 -19.17 -25.15 33.60
CA THR A 259 -20.24 -25.88 32.92
C THR A 259 -19.72 -26.32 31.54
N GLN A 260 -19.54 -27.63 31.38
CA GLN A 260 -19.36 -28.30 30.10
C GLN A 260 -20.67 -28.18 29.32
N GLU A 261 -20.68 -27.38 28.26
CA GLU A 261 -21.70 -27.49 27.21
C GLU A 261 -21.33 -28.65 26.28
N LYS A 262 -22.24 -29.62 26.20
CA LYS A 262 -22.26 -30.76 25.29
C LYS A 262 -22.35 -30.26 23.82
N PRO A 263 -21.45 -30.66 22.91
CA PRO A 263 -21.51 -30.22 21.52
C PRO A 263 -22.48 -31.08 20.70
N GLU A 264 -23.48 -30.44 20.08
CA GLU A 264 -24.13 -30.97 18.88
C GLU A 264 -23.28 -30.63 17.63
N PRO A 265 -23.27 -31.49 16.60
CA PRO A 265 -22.28 -31.45 15.55
C PRO A 265 -22.68 -30.46 14.45
N LYS A 266 -21.91 -29.38 14.31
CA LYS A 266 -21.80 -28.66 13.04
C LYS A 266 -20.35 -28.67 12.61
N SER A 267 -20.09 -29.50 11.62
CA SER A 267 -18.86 -29.58 10.84
C SER A 267 -18.48 -28.20 10.29
N ASN A 268 -17.32 -27.68 10.67
CA ASN A 268 -16.50 -26.81 9.84
C ASN A 268 -15.03 -26.86 10.33
N PRO A 269 -14.06 -27.21 9.47
CA PRO A 269 -12.67 -27.36 9.88
C PRO A 269 -11.95 -26.01 9.78
N SER A 270 -11.79 -25.31 10.91
CA SER A 270 -10.84 -24.20 11.01
C SER A 270 -9.89 -24.43 12.18
N THR A 271 -8.76 -25.07 11.87
CA THR A 271 -7.63 -25.23 12.78
C THR A 271 -6.88 -23.90 12.90
N SER A 272 -6.97 -23.23 14.05
CA SER A 272 -5.93 -22.29 14.49
C SER A 272 -5.99 -22.02 15.99
N LYS A 273 -5.40 -22.91 16.80
CA LYS A 273 -5.09 -22.70 18.22
C LYS A 273 -3.84 -21.82 18.42
N VAL A 274 -3.72 -20.71 17.70
CA VAL A 274 -2.55 -19.80 17.81
C VAL A 274 -3.00 -18.34 17.96
N ALA A 275 -4.02 -18.12 18.78
CA ALA A 275 -4.36 -16.78 19.27
C ALA A 275 -3.69 -16.58 20.63
N ALA A 276 -2.98 -15.46 20.82
CA ALA A 276 -2.45 -15.09 22.14
C ALA A 276 -3.61 -14.50 22.97
N ASN A 277 -3.76 -14.94 24.21
CA ASN A 277 -4.84 -14.47 25.09
C ASN A 277 -4.64 -13.01 25.56
N THR A 278 -3.44 -12.43 25.42
CA THR A 278 -3.12 -11.07 25.88
C THR A 278 -2.05 -10.40 24.99
N PHE A 279 -2.15 -9.09 24.80
CA PHE A 279 -1.18 -8.27 24.05
C PHE A 279 -0.13 -7.69 25.02
N GLY A 280 1.16 -7.85 24.71
CA GLY A 280 2.27 -7.31 25.52
C GLY A 280 2.24 -5.79 25.66
N ARG A 281 2.69 -5.26 26.80
CA ARG A 281 2.53 -3.83 27.13
C ARG A 281 3.53 -2.97 26.36
N ASP A 282 4.73 -3.50 26.08
CA ASP A 282 5.77 -2.83 25.30
C ASP A 282 5.90 -3.36 23.84
N SER A 283 6.41 -2.51 22.96
CA SER A 283 6.61 -2.76 21.53
C SER A 283 7.60 -3.89 21.23
N THR A 284 8.66 -4.01 22.04
CA THR A 284 9.69 -5.04 21.90
C THR A 284 9.13 -6.42 22.24
N GLU A 285 8.38 -6.52 23.34
CA GLU A 285 7.68 -7.72 23.80
C GLU A 285 6.65 -8.21 22.77
N ARG A 286 5.91 -7.28 22.16
CA ARG A 286 4.99 -7.60 21.04
C ARG A 286 5.74 -8.17 19.84
N HIS A 287 6.90 -7.62 19.49
CA HIS A 287 7.69 -8.09 18.35
C HIS A 287 8.24 -9.50 18.58
N LEU A 288 8.76 -9.78 19.78
CA LEU A 288 9.24 -11.11 20.16
C LEU A 288 8.10 -12.14 20.13
N SER A 289 6.95 -11.82 20.73
CA SER A 289 5.78 -12.72 20.71
C SER A 289 5.28 -13.00 19.28
N PHE A 290 5.43 -12.06 18.35
CA PHE A 290 5.07 -12.25 16.95
C PHE A 290 6.05 -13.18 16.24
N GLN A 291 7.36 -13.02 16.47
CA GLN A 291 8.39 -13.87 15.89
C GLN A 291 8.24 -15.33 16.36
N GLU A 292 8.01 -15.55 17.66
CA GLU A 292 7.77 -16.88 18.22
C GLU A 292 6.53 -17.54 17.62
N ARG A 293 5.41 -16.79 17.51
CA ARG A 293 4.19 -17.29 16.88
C ARG A 293 4.38 -17.63 15.41
N LYS A 294 5.11 -16.79 14.67
CA LYS A 294 5.45 -17.04 13.27
C LYS A 294 6.26 -18.34 13.14
N LYS A 295 7.23 -18.55 14.01
CA LYS A 295 8.05 -19.77 14.03
C LYS A 295 7.20 -21.01 14.34
N ALA A 296 6.38 -20.96 15.39
CA ALA A 296 5.49 -22.06 15.76
C ALA A 296 4.49 -22.40 14.63
N PHE A 297 3.96 -21.40 13.95
CA PHE A 297 3.07 -21.60 12.80
C PHE A 297 3.76 -22.31 11.64
N ILE A 298 4.99 -21.89 11.31
CA ILE A 298 5.79 -22.52 10.25
C ILE A 298 6.11 -23.97 10.61
N GLU A 299 6.46 -24.25 11.86
CA GLU A 299 6.79 -25.60 12.33
C GLU A 299 5.57 -26.53 12.30
N ALA A 300 4.41 -26.06 12.75
CA ALA A 300 3.16 -26.81 12.66
C ALA A 300 2.75 -27.07 11.20
N ALA A 301 2.94 -26.10 10.30
CA ALA A 301 2.71 -26.29 8.88
C ALA A 301 3.66 -27.33 8.28
N ARG A 302 4.94 -27.31 8.70
CA ARG A 302 5.96 -28.28 8.29
C ARG A 302 5.60 -29.70 8.74
N GLN A 303 5.19 -29.88 9.98
CA GLN A 303 4.75 -31.18 10.51
C GLN A 303 3.52 -31.72 9.75
N ARG A 304 2.52 -30.86 9.47
CA ARG A 304 1.36 -31.24 8.65
C ARG A 304 1.75 -31.64 7.25
N TYR A 305 2.73 -30.94 6.66
CA TYR A 305 3.22 -31.24 5.32
C TYR A 305 3.93 -32.60 5.28
N ILE A 306 4.80 -32.87 6.26
CA ILE A 306 5.49 -34.17 6.41
C ILE A 306 4.48 -35.31 6.58
N ALA A 307 3.49 -35.13 7.46
CA ALA A 307 2.44 -36.13 7.71
C ALA A 307 1.55 -36.36 6.48
N LYS A 308 1.24 -35.30 5.70
CA LYS A 308 0.41 -35.42 4.49
C LYS A 308 1.15 -36.09 3.34
N HIS A 309 2.46 -35.88 3.24
CA HIS A 309 3.27 -36.35 2.12
C HIS A 309 4.16 -37.56 2.46
N ASN A 310 3.99 -38.17 3.65
CA ASN A 310 4.76 -39.32 4.14
C ASN A 310 6.28 -39.18 3.92
N LEU A 311 6.79 -37.97 4.10
CA LEU A 311 8.21 -37.68 3.91
C LEU A 311 8.96 -38.21 5.14
N ASN A 312 9.78 -39.24 4.97
CA ASN A 312 10.59 -39.77 6.06
C ASN A 312 11.77 -38.81 6.30
N VAL A 313 11.62 -37.90 7.26
CA VAL A 313 12.68 -36.96 7.65
C VAL A 313 13.51 -37.65 8.74
N MET A 314 14.66 -38.22 8.35
CA MET A 314 15.73 -38.60 9.29
C MET A 314 16.32 -37.36 9.96
#